data_AF-A0A4R2CLH2-F1
#
_entry.id   AF-A0A4R2CLH2-F1
#
_cell.length_a   1.000
_cell.length_b   1.000
_cell.length_c   1.000
_cell.angle_alpha   90.00
_cell.angle_beta   90.00
_cell.angle_gamma   90.00
#
_symmetry.space_group_name_H-M   'P 1'
#
loop_
_entity.id
_entity.type
_entity.pdbx_description
1 polymer ?
#
loop_
_entity_poly.entity_id
_entity_poly.type
_entity_poly.pdbx_seq_one_letter_code
_entity_poly.pdbx_strand_id
1 'polypeptide(L)' 'MNLRLHIHHVFTGGWCADIDDDHDRQPDDPYWCVDHWPTLQDAITAGCHQLAKLSATQRLARMSGRHDLLEGCPPN' A
#
# COMPACT_ATOMS: atom_id res chain seq x y z
N MET A 1 5.05 -13.50 8.27
CA MET A 1 3.91 -12.83 7.59
C MET A 1 4.10 -13.01 6.11
N ASN A 2 3.06 -13.38 5.36
CA ASN A 2 3.15 -13.46 3.90
C ASN A 2 2.58 -12.17 3.34
N LEU A 3 3.46 -11.31 2.81
CA LEU A 3 3.02 -10.09 2.13
C LEU A 3 2.57 -10.42 0.71
N ARG A 4 1.50 -9.77 0.27
CA ARG A 4 0.89 -9.95 -1.05
C ARG A 4 0.67 -8.57 -1.66
N LEU A 5 1.04 -8.45 -2.92
CA LEU A 5 0.74 -7.28 -3.75
C LEU A 5 -0.62 -7.51 -4.40
N HIS A 6 -1.55 -6.59 -4.20
CA HIS A 6 -2.79 -6.53 -4.95
C HIS A 6 -2.76 -5.37 -5.93
N ILE A 7 -3.39 -5.60 -7.09
CA ILE A 7 -3.48 -4.63 -8.16
C ILE A 7 -4.95 -4.56 -8.57
N HIS A 8 -5.51 -3.35 -8.54
CA HIS A 8 -6.91 -3.09 -8.83
C HIS A 8 -7.02 -2.08 -9.96
N HIS A 9 -7.86 -2.36 -10.96
CA HIS A 9 -8.20 -1.35 -11.97
C HIS A 9 -9.31 -0.45 -11.42
N VAL A 10 -9.11 0.87 -11.50
CA VAL A 10 -10.06 1.85 -10.94
C VAL A 10 -11.13 2.18 -11.97
N PHE A 11 -12.37 2.35 -11.51
CA PHE A 11 -13.48 2.72 -12.39
C PHE A 11 -13.25 4.06 -13.12
N THR A 12 -12.57 5.01 -12.48
CA THR A 12 -12.18 6.31 -13.05
C THR A 12 -11.06 6.22 -14.09
N GLY A 13 -10.54 5.02 -14.34
CA GLY A 13 -9.35 4.78 -15.16
C GLY A 13 -8.07 4.75 -14.33
N GLY A 14 -7.13 3.92 -14.74
CA GLY A 14 -5.84 3.72 -14.07
C GLY A 14 -5.82 2.53 -13.11
N TRP A 15 -4.73 2.40 -12.38
CA TRP A 15 -4.45 1.24 -11.52
C TRP A 15 -4.09 1.68 -10.10
N CYS A 16 -4.64 0.98 -9.12
CA CYS A 16 -4.22 1.06 -7.72
C CYS A 16 -3.39 -0.17 -7.37
N ALA A 17 -2.46 0.01 -6.44
CA ALA A 17 -1.65 -1.04 -5.89
C ALA A 17 -1.61 -0.91 -4.37
N ASP A 18 -1.81 -2.03 -3.68
CA ASP A 18 -1.69 -2.13 -2.23
C ASP A 18 -0.90 -3.38 -1.84
N ILE A 19 -0.26 -3.32 -0.67
CA ILE A 19 0.44 -4.46 -0.09
C ILE A 19 -0.14 -4.77 1.28
N ASP A 20 -0.62 -5.99 1.42
CA ASP A 20 -1.20 -6.50 2.66
C ASP A 20 -0.66 -7.89 3.01
N ASP A 21 -1.04 -8.43 4.17
CA ASP A 21 -0.80 -9.81 4.58
C ASP A 21 -2.09 -10.65 4.66
N ASP A 22 -1.93 -11.95 4.87
CA ASP A 22 -3.06 -12.89 4.88
C ASP A 22 -4.13 -12.65 5.97
N HIS A 23 -3.82 -11.84 6.98
CA HIS A 23 -4.73 -11.54 8.10
C HIS A 23 -5.69 -10.40 7.79
N ASP A 24 -5.42 -9.60 6.75
CA ASP A 24 -6.28 -8.53 6.28
C ASP A 24 -6.47 -8.66 4.76
N ARG A 25 -7.36 -9.56 4.38
CA ARG A 25 -7.57 -9.96 2.96
C ARG A 25 -8.30 -8.91 2.13
N GLN A 26 -8.95 -7.95 2.77
CA GLN A 26 -9.56 -6.80 2.11
C GLN A 26 -8.69 -5.59 2.46
N PRO A 27 -8.50 -4.62 1.54
CA PRO A 27 -7.58 -3.52 1.79
C PRO A 27 -8.24 -2.50 2.75
N ASP A 28 -8.49 -2.91 3.99
CA ASP A 28 -9.03 -2.06 5.04
C ASP A 28 -7.88 -1.33 5.77
N ASP A 29 -6.76 -2.02 6.03
CA ASP A 29 -5.57 -1.42 6.66
C ASP A 29 -4.23 -1.91 6.06
N PRO A 30 -3.93 -1.62 4.78
CA PRO A 30 -2.72 -2.12 4.13
C PRO A 30 -1.44 -1.52 4.73
N TYR A 31 -0.30 -2.19 4.51
CA TYR A 31 1.03 -1.65 4.88
C TYR A 31 1.51 -0.57 3.91
N TRP A 32 0.97 -0.58 2.69
CA TRP A 32 1.23 0.40 1.66
C TRP A 32 0.07 0.42 0.68
N CYS A 33 -0.33 1.61 0.22
CA CYS A 33 -1.36 1.79 -0.78
C CYS A 33 -1.03 3.04 -1.61
N VAL A 34 -1.13 2.94 -2.93
CA VAL A 34 -1.01 4.05 -3.88
C VAL A 34 -2.02 3.86 -5.00
N ASP A 35 -2.67 4.94 -5.37
CA ASP A 35 -3.66 5.01 -6.43
C ASP A 35 -3.13 5.68 -7.71
N HIS A 36 -3.94 5.63 -8.77
CA HIS A 36 -3.80 6.45 -9.98
C HIS A 36 -2.54 6.18 -10.85
N TRP A 37 -2.04 4.95 -10.89
CA TRP A 37 -1.01 4.59 -11.86
C TRP A 37 -1.56 4.62 -13.30
N PRO A 38 -0.83 5.22 -14.26
CA PRO A 38 -1.29 5.35 -15.64
C PRO A 38 -1.28 4.00 -16.38
N THR A 39 -0.43 3.05 -15.98
CA THR A 39 -0.34 1.72 -16.58
C THR A 39 -0.24 0.61 -15.54
N LEU A 40 -0.67 -0.59 -15.93
CA LEU A 40 -0.54 -1.80 -15.12
C LEU A 40 0.93 -2.11 -14.81
N GLN A 41 1.80 -1.90 -15.80
CA GLN A 41 3.23 -2.16 -15.66
C GLN A 41 3.87 -1.27 -14.60
N ASP A 42 3.50 0.02 -14.56
CA ASP A 42 4.02 0.94 -13.55
C ASP A 42 3.55 0.55 -12.15
N ALA A 43 2.26 0.20 -12.01
CA ALA A 43 1.69 -0.25 -10.75
C ALA A 43 2.39 -1.52 -10.22
N ILE A 44 2.60 -2.52 -11.08
CA ILE A 44 3.33 -3.75 -10.74
C ILE A 44 4.79 -3.44 -10.38
N THR A 45 5.46 -2.61 -11.17
CA THR A 45 6.88 -2.29 -10.94
C THR A 45 7.08 -1.59 -9.61
N ALA A 46 6.26 -0.58 -9.30
CA ALA A 46 6.27 0.12 -8.03
C ALA A 46 5.91 -0.82 -6.86
N GLY A 47 4.87 -1.63 -7.03
CA GLY A 47 4.43 -2.62 -6.05
C GLY A 47 5.50 -3.64 -5.71
N CYS A 48 6.16 -4.23 -6.72
CA CYS A 48 7.26 -5.19 -6.51
C CYS A 48 8.45 -4.55 -5.77
N HIS A 49 8.85 -3.33 -6.15
CA HIS A 49 9.91 -2.61 -5.43
C HIS A 49 9.55 -2.38 -3.97
N GLN A 50 8.31 -1.97 -3.69
CA GLN A 50 7.87 -1.73 -2.33
C GLN A 50 7.74 -3.03 -1.53
N LEU A 51 7.22 -4.09 -2.15
CA LEU A 51 7.11 -5.42 -1.55
C LEU A 51 8.49 -5.96 -1.13
N ALA A 52 9.52 -5.78 -1.96
CA ALA A 52 10.88 -6.17 -1.63
C ALA A 52 11.41 -5.41 -0.40
N LYS A 53 11.16 -4.10 -0.31
CA LYS A 53 11.54 -3.28 0.85
C LYS A 53 10.83 -3.71 2.14
N LEU A 54 9.51 -3.92 2.06
CA LEU A 54 8.71 -4.35 3.21
C LEU A 54 9.11 -5.77 3.65
N SER A 55 9.35 -6.68 2.71
CA SER A 55 9.81 -8.05 3.02
C SER A 55 11.16 -8.09 3.74
N ALA A 56 12.02 -7.10 3.51
CA ALA A 56 13.30 -6.96 4.20
C ALA A 56 13.19 -6.25 5.57
N THR A 57 12.02 -5.70 5.91
CA THR A 57 11.82 -4.90 7.13
C THR A 57 11.30 -5.78 8.28
N GLN A 58 11.98 -5.76 9.43
CA GLN A 58 11.62 -6.60 10.58
C GLN A 58 10.35 -6.14 11.33
N ARG A 59 9.99 -4.86 11.22
CA ARG A 59 8.83 -4.27 11.91
C ARG A 59 8.02 -3.43 10.95
N LEU A 60 6.94 -4.01 10.44
CA LEU A 60 6.00 -3.35 9.56
C LEU A 60 4.97 -2.57 10.39
N ALA A 61 4.61 -1.38 9.93
CA ALA A 61 3.54 -0.57 10.48
C ALA A 61 2.45 -0.43 9.43
N ARG A 62 1.20 -0.69 9.85
CA ARG A 62 0.00 -0.54 9.04
C ARG A 62 -0.26 0.95 8.76
N MET A 63 -0.96 1.26 7.66
CA MET A 63 -1.21 2.67 7.26
C MET A 63 -2.18 3.40 8.21
N SER A 64 -3.14 2.71 8.83
CA SER A 64 -4.00 3.27 9.88
C SER A 64 -3.17 3.80 11.06
N GLY A 65 -2.19 3.00 11.52
CA GLY A 65 -1.24 3.41 12.56
C GLY A 65 -0.27 4.53 12.19
N ARG A 66 -0.26 5.01 10.92
CA ARG A 66 0.51 6.18 10.49
C ARG A 66 -0.25 7.49 10.60
N HIS A 67 -1.59 7.48 10.50
CA HIS A 67 -2.39 8.69 10.69
C HIS A 67 -2.36 9.16 12.16
N ASP A 68 -2.33 8.23 13.11
CA ASP A 68 -2.20 8.53 14.54
C ASP A 68 -0.87 9.23 14.90
N LEU A 69 0.16 9.14 14.04
CA LEU A 69 1.46 9.81 14.22
C LEU A 69 1.52 11.18 13.54
N LEU A 70 0.57 11.50 12.65
CA LEU A 70 0.53 12.75 11.87
C LEU A 70 -0.52 13.75 12.36
N GLU A 71 -1.41 13.38 13.29
CA GLU A 71 -2.33 14.29 14.01
C GLU A 71 -1.61 15.24 15.00
N GLY A 72 -0.33 15.53 14.78
CA GLY A 72 0.46 16.52 15.53
C GLY A 72 0.79 17.80 14.77
N CYS A 73 0.34 17.96 13.52
CA CYS A 73 0.61 19.17 12.72
C CYS A 73 -0.60 20.12 12.71
N PRO A 74 -0.47 21.36 13.22
CA PRO A 74 -1.58 22.32 13.23
C PRO A 74 -1.87 22.83 11.81
N PRO A 75 -3.14 23.15 11.50
CA PRO A 75 -3.49 23.79 10.23
C PRO A 75 -2.96 25.23 10.17
N ASN A 76 -2.44 25.60 9.00
CA ASN A 76 -2.15 27.00 8.61
C ASN A 76 -3.45 27.74 8.27
#